data_AF-A0A662GCQ5-F1
#
_entry.id   AF-A0A662GCQ5-F1
#
_cell.length_a   1.000
_cell.length_b   1.000
_cell.length_c   1.000
_cell.angle_alpha   90.00
_cell.angle_beta   90.00
_cell.angle_gamma   90.00
#
_symmetry.space_group_name_H-M   'P 1'
#
loop_
_entity.id
_entity.type
_entity.pdbx_description
1 polymer ?
#
loop_
_entity_poly.entity_id
_entity_poly.type
_entity_poly.pdbx_seq_one_letter_code
_entity_poly.pdbx_strand_id
1 'polypeptide(L)'
;RWDEVRIDIVRRISEYTGILLKCEEEGKEIEVKARIGLIPQDKIEEKMRNIEKIRSEYSTKLEELKDMLEKMDEWSSIHKRRIGLGIQITSIEDIRNRLEKLETLYKEGKISDRRYKEIKSQLLQLLPLLEASE
;
A
#
# COMPACT_ATOMS: atom_id res chain seq x y z
N ARG A 1 15.42 2.28 8.29
CA ARG A 1 15.58 1.37 7.14
C ARG A 1 14.21 1.11 6.52
N TRP A 2 13.61 2.14 5.90
CA TRP A 2 12.30 2.06 5.25
C TRP A 2 12.40 1.40 3.88
N ASP A 3 13.45 1.76 3.14
CA ASP A 3 13.70 1.24 1.80
C ASP A 3 14.03 -0.26 1.81
N GLU A 4 14.67 -0.76 2.86
CA GLU A 4 14.99 -2.19 2.97
C GLU A 4 13.74 -3.04 3.17
N VAL A 5 12.80 -2.59 4.01
CA VAL A 5 11.51 -3.27 4.19
C VAL A 5 10.72 -3.24 2.87
N ARG A 6 10.72 -2.11 2.15
CA ARG A 6 10.10 -2.01 0.83
C ARG A 6 10.71 -3.00 -0.17
N ILE A 7 12.04 -3.09 -0.24
CA ILE A 7 12.76 -4.02 -1.11
C ILE A 7 12.39 -5.47 -0.79
N ASP A 8 12.31 -5.81 0.50
CA ASP A 8 11.92 -7.16 0.93
C ASP A 8 10.48 -7.52 0.56
N ILE A 9 9.54 -6.58 0.69
CA ILE A 9 8.15 -6.78 0.27
C ILE A 9 8.07 -7.00 -1.23
N VAL A 10 8.71 -6.14 -2.03
CA VAL A 10 8.71 -6.25 -3.50
C VAL A 10 9.35 -7.56 -3.97
N ARG A 11 10.43 -7.99 -3.31
CA ARG A 11 11.07 -9.28 -3.57
C ARG A 11 10.10 -10.44 -3.33
N ARG A 12 9.42 -10.47 -2.18
CA ARG A 12 8.45 -11.52 -1.85
C ARG A 12 7.24 -11.54 -2.78
N ILE A 13 6.73 -10.36 -3.16
CA ILE A 13 5.68 -10.23 -4.20
C ILE A 13 6.14 -10.90 -5.50
N SER A 14 7.37 -10.66 -5.92
CA SER A 14 7.93 -11.24 -7.14
C SER A 14 8.08 -12.76 -7.04
N GLU A 15 8.56 -13.25 -5.89
CA GLU A 15 8.67 -14.69 -5.60
C GLU A 15 7.30 -15.38 -5.66
N TYR A 16 6.29 -14.82 -4.98
CA TYR A 16 4.94 -15.41 -4.93
C TYR A 16 4.25 -15.34 -6.30
N THR A 17 4.44 -14.27 -7.06
CA THR A 17 3.96 -14.18 -8.44
C THR A 17 4.57 -15.29 -9.30
N GLY A 18 5.87 -15.57 -9.16
CA GLY A 18 6.54 -16.67 -9.86
C GLY A 18 5.97 -18.05 -9.49
N ILE A 19 5.67 -18.28 -8.21
CA ILE A 19 5.03 -19.53 -7.75
C ILE A 19 3.64 -19.70 -8.36
N LEU A 20 2.84 -18.63 -8.41
CA LEU A 20 1.51 -18.66 -9.00
C LEU A 20 1.55 -18.91 -10.51
N LEU A 21 2.48 -18.29 -11.23
CA LEU A 21 2.68 -18.55 -12.67
C LEU A 21 3.06 -20.01 -12.92
N LYS A 22 3.96 -20.56 -12.11
CA LYS A 22 4.33 -21.98 -12.20
C LYS A 22 3.13 -22.90 -11.96
N CYS A 23 2.31 -22.59 -10.96
CA CYS A 23 1.06 -23.34 -10.70
C CYS A 23 0.11 -23.30 -11.89
N GLU A 24 0.01 -22.16 -12.57
CA GLU A 24 -0.83 -22.00 -13.76
C GLU A 24 -0.29 -22.82 -14.94
N GLU A 25 1.03 -22.81 -15.17
CA GLU A 25 1.68 -23.62 -16.20
C GLU A 25 1.52 -25.12 -15.93
N GLU A 26 1.77 -25.57 -14.70
CA GLU A 26 1.59 -26.96 -14.29
C GLU A 26 0.12 -27.41 -14.45
N GLY A 27 -0.83 -26.55 -14.11
CA GLY A 27 -2.27 -26.80 -14.31
C GLY A 27 -2.62 -27.00 -15.79
N LYS A 28 -2.13 -26.10 -16.66
CA LYS A 28 -2.32 -26.21 -18.13
C LYS A 28 -1.68 -27.50 -18.67
N GLU A 29 -0.50 -27.87 -18.20
CA GLU A 29 0.18 -29.08 -18.63
C GLU A 29 -0.62 -30.34 -18.25
N ILE A 30 -1.16 -30.39 -17.03
CA ILE A 30 -2.01 -31.50 -16.57
C ILE A 30 -3.29 -31.59 -17.41
N GLU A 31 -3.93 -30.46 -17.71
CA GLU A 31 -5.14 -30.42 -18.53
C GLU A 31 -4.87 -30.93 -19.95
N VAL A 32 -3.75 -30.54 -20.56
CA VAL A 32 -3.34 -31.05 -21.88
C VAL A 32 -3.10 -32.56 -21.81
N LYS A 33 -2.34 -33.04 -20.82
CA LYS A 33 -2.05 -34.48 -20.65
C LYS A 33 -3.32 -35.30 -20.39
N ALA A 34 -4.29 -34.74 -19.67
CA ALA A 34 -5.61 -35.33 -19.46
C ALA A 34 -6.37 -35.48 -20.78
N ARG A 35 -6.40 -34.41 -21.59
CA ARG A 35 -7.12 -34.38 -22.87
C ARG A 35 -6.64 -35.42 -23.87
N ILE A 36 -5.34 -35.73 -23.85
CA ILE A 36 -4.72 -36.76 -24.72
C ILE A 36 -4.66 -38.14 -24.07
N GLY A 37 -5.26 -38.33 -22.89
CA GLY A 37 -5.37 -39.63 -22.23
C GLY A 37 -4.07 -40.17 -21.62
N LEU A 38 -3.06 -39.32 -21.41
CA LEU A 38 -1.76 -39.73 -20.85
C LEU A 38 -1.76 -39.90 -19.32
N ILE A 39 -2.79 -39.39 -18.64
CA ILE A 39 -2.91 -39.49 -17.19
C ILE A 39 -4.32 -39.98 -16.85
N PRO A 40 -4.48 -40.97 -15.95
CA PRO A 40 -5.79 -41.38 -15.48
C PRO A 40 -6.46 -40.29 -14.60
N GLN A 41 -7.79 -40.25 -14.63
CA GLN A 41 -8.60 -39.17 -14.09
C GLN A 41 -8.40 -38.92 -12.59
N ASP A 42 -8.21 -39.99 -11.82
CA ASP A 42 -7.92 -39.96 -10.38
C ASP A 42 -6.64 -39.17 -10.05
N LYS A 43 -5.58 -39.37 -10.86
CA LYS A 43 -4.31 -38.64 -10.71
C LYS A 43 -4.37 -37.20 -11.19
N ILE A 44 -5.28 -36.89 -12.11
CA ILE A 44 -5.52 -35.51 -12.55
C ILE A 44 -6.16 -34.71 -11.42
N GLU A 45 -7.21 -35.25 -10.81
CA GLU A 45 -7.90 -34.59 -9.70
C GLU A 45 -6.99 -34.37 -8.50
N GLU A 46 -6.17 -35.35 -8.13
CA GLU A 46 -5.21 -35.21 -7.03
C GLU A 46 -4.21 -34.08 -7.29
N LYS A 47 -3.62 -34.03 -8.49
CA LYS A 47 -2.66 -32.99 -8.86
C LYS A 47 -3.31 -31.61 -8.93
N MET A 48 -4.49 -31.50 -9.51
CA MET A 48 -5.23 -30.23 -9.59
C MET A 48 -5.61 -29.71 -8.20
N ARG A 49 -6.03 -30.60 -7.27
CA ARG A 49 -6.30 -30.22 -5.87
C ARG A 49 -5.06 -29.66 -5.19
N ASN A 50 -3.90 -30.26 -5.40
CA ASN A 50 -2.63 -29.79 -4.82
C ASN A 50 -2.22 -28.42 -5.38
N ILE A 51 -2.33 -28.23 -6.70
CA ILE A 51 -2.05 -26.95 -7.37
C ILE A 51 -2.98 -25.87 -6.84
N GLU A 52 -4.28 -26.14 -6.73
CA GLU A 52 -5.26 -25.16 -6.27
C GLU A 52 -5.02 -24.77 -4.81
N LYS A 53 -4.61 -25.73 -3.96
CA LYS A 53 -4.23 -25.45 -2.56
C LYS A 53 -3.05 -24.49 -2.49
N ILE A 54 -1.98 -24.75 -3.26
CA ILE A 54 -0.79 -23.88 -3.31
C ILE A 54 -1.20 -22.50 -3.86
N ARG A 55 -1.97 -22.47 -4.93
CA ARG A 55 -2.44 -21.24 -5.56
C ARG A 55 -3.24 -20.38 -4.58
N SER A 56 -4.18 -20.97 -3.84
CA SER A 56 -4.97 -20.27 -2.84
C SER A 56 -4.08 -19.69 -1.73
N GLU A 57 -3.15 -20.47 -1.18
CA GLU A 57 -2.24 -20.03 -0.11
C GLU A 57 -1.37 -18.84 -0.55
N TYR A 58 -0.74 -18.93 -1.73
CA TYR A 58 0.16 -17.89 -2.21
C TYR A 58 -0.59 -16.66 -2.77
N SER A 59 -1.83 -16.82 -3.24
CA SER A 59 -2.68 -15.70 -3.62
C SER A 59 -3.05 -14.84 -2.41
N THR A 60 -3.45 -15.46 -1.29
CA THR A 60 -3.77 -14.72 -0.06
C THR A 60 -2.54 -13.96 0.47
N LYS A 61 -1.39 -14.63 0.54
CA LYS A 61 -0.14 -13.98 0.98
C LYS A 61 0.30 -12.84 0.05
N LEU A 62 0.03 -12.96 -1.26
CA LEU A 62 0.33 -11.91 -2.23
C LEU A 62 -0.55 -10.68 -2.01
N GLU A 63 -1.84 -10.88 -1.75
CA GLU A 63 -2.79 -9.80 -1.42
C GLU A 63 -2.32 -9.04 -0.18
N GLU A 64 -1.98 -9.76 0.91
CA GLU A 64 -1.50 -9.18 2.15
C GLU A 64 -0.23 -8.33 1.97
N LEU A 65 0.70 -8.78 1.12
CA LEU A 65 1.93 -8.04 0.82
C LEU A 65 1.66 -6.79 -0.01
N LYS A 66 0.69 -6.82 -0.93
CA LYS A 66 0.29 -5.65 -1.71
C LYS A 66 -0.37 -4.60 -0.82
N ASP A 67 -1.30 -5.00 0.05
CA ASP A 67 -1.93 -4.12 1.03
C ASP A 67 -0.89 -3.47 1.95
N MET A 68 0.10 -4.24 2.40
CA MET A 68 1.17 -3.72 3.23
C MET A 68 2.05 -2.71 2.48
N LEU A 69 2.34 -2.96 1.20
CA LEU A 69 3.09 -2.02 0.36
C LEU A 69 2.32 -0.71 0.13
N GLU A 70 1.02 -0.80 -0.11
CA GLU A 70 0.15 0.36 -0.29
C GLU A 70 0.08 1.22 0.98
N LYS A 71 -0.16 0.61 2.14
CA LYS A 71 -0.13 1.30 3.44
C LYS A 71 1.21 1.97 3.73
N MET A 72 2.32 1.32 3.34
CA MET A 72 3.63 1.94 3.43
C MET A 72 3.70 3.18 2.54
N ASP A 73 3.31 3.10 1.27
CA ASP A 73 3.33 4.25 0.37
C ASP A 73 2.48 5.43 0.88
N GLU A 74 1.32 5.15 1.48
CA GLU A 74 0.51 6.16 2.16
C GLU A 74 1.25 6.83 3.33
N TRP A 75 1.83 6.05 4.25
CA TRP A 75 2.59 6.57 5.38
C TRP A 75 3.81 7.38 4.93
N SER A 76 4.50 6.93 3.88
CA SER A 76 5.62 7.64 3.27
C SER A 76 5.17 8.99 2.70
N SER A 77 4.03 9.03 2.01
CA SER A 77 3.45 10.25 1.46
C SER A 77 3.07 11.24 2.57
N ILE A 78 2.45 10.76 3.65
CA ILE A 78 2.12 11.57 4.84
C ILE A 78 3.39 12.16 5.45
N HIS A 79 4.40 11.33 5.66
CA HIS A 79 5.67 11.75 6.25
C HIS A 79 6.41 12.76 5.36
N LYS A 80 6.49 12.52 4.05
CA LYS A 80 7.07 13.45 3.07
C LYS A 80 6.31 14.76 3.01
N ARG A 81 4.98 14.75 3.12
CA ARG A 81 4.15 15.96 3.17
C ARG A 81 4.41 16.75 4.46
N ARG A 82 4.50 16.08 5.62
CA ARG A 82 4.85 16.72 6.91
C ARG A 82 6.26 17.33 6.89
N ILE A 83 7.26 16.59 6.40
CA ILE A 83 8.66 17.07 6.30
C ILE A 83 8.83 18.16 5.24
N GLY A 84 8.28 17.98 4.03
CA GLY A 84 8.41 18.92 2.92
C GLY A 84 7.77 20.28 3.20
N LEU A 85 6.83 20.32 4.13
CA LEU A 85 6.23 21.56 4.65
C LEU A 85 7.05 22.19 5.80
N GLY A 86 8.10 21.53 6.31
CA GLY A 86 8.82 21.97 7.51
C GLY A 86 7.97 21.93 8.78
N ILE A 87 6.91 21.10 8.79
CA ILE A 87 5.82 21.14 9.75
C ILE A 87 5.80 19.82 10.52
N GLN A 88 6.33 19.82 11.76
CA GLN A 88 6.08 18.74 12.72
C GLN A 88 4.66 18.89 13.27
N ILE A 89 3.66 18.35 12.58
CA ILE A 89 2.29 18.23 13.08
C ILE A 89 2.06 16.77 13.44
N THR A 90 1.71 16.54 14.71
CA THR A 90 1.55 15.20 15.29
C THR A 90 0.11 14.86 15.63
N SER A 91 -0.80 15.85 15.66
CA SER A 91 -2.21 15.66 16.02
C SER A 91 -3.14 16.64 15.29
N ILE A 92 -4.44 16.35 15.31
CA ILE A 92 -5.50 17.27 14.85
C ILE A 92 -5.46 18.57 15.67
N GLU A 93 -5.16 18.47 16.96
CA GLU A 93 -5.06 19.62 17.87
C GLU A 93 -3.89 20.54 17.50
N ASP A 94 -2.77 20.00 17.02
CA ASP A 94 -1.66 20.79 16.49
C ASP A 94 -2.06 21.59 15.24
N ILE A 95 -2.91 21.01 14.37
CA ILE A 95 -3.45 21.72 13.20
C ILE A 95 -4.33 22.88 13.65
N ARG A 96 -5.25 22.64 14.58
CA ARG A 96 -6.17 23.67 15.10
C ARG A 96 -5.40 24.84 15.71
N ASN A 97 -4.45 24.55 16.59
CA ASN A 97 -3.60 25.57 17.22
C ASN A 97 -2.77 26.37 16.20
N ARG A 98 -2.30 25.73 15.12
CA ARG A 98 -1.56 26.42 14.06
C ARG A 98 -2.45 27.24 13.16
N LEU A 99 -3.66 26.77 12.85
CA LEU A 99 -4.64 27.55 12.10
C LEU A 99 -5.04 28.81 12.87
N GLU A 100 -5.24 28.71 14.20
CA GLU A 100 -5.54 29.86 15.04
C GLU A 100 -4.39 30.88 15.11
N LYS A 101 -3.15 30.41 15.25
CA LYS A 101 -1.96 31.28 15.16
C LYS A 101 -1.82 31.92 13.78
N LEU A 102 -2.06 31.17 12.71
CA LEU A 102 -2.01 31.67 11.34
C LEU A 102 -3.08 32.75 11.10
N GLU A 103 -4.30 32.54 11.61
CA GLU A 103 -5.40 33.50 11.58
C GLU A 103 -5.04 34.80 12.31
N THR A 104 -4.39 34.67 13.47
CA THR A 104 -3.92 35.81 14.28
C THR A 104 -2.85 36.60 13.52
N LEU A 105 -1.84 35.93 12.98
CA LEU A 105 -0.78 36.56 12.20
C LEU A 105 -1.31 37.27 10.94
N TYR A 106 -2.34 36.73 10.30
CA TYR A 106 -3.00 37.36 9.17
C TYR A 106 -3.77 38.61 9.57
N LYS A 107 -4.57 38.54 10.65
CA LYS A 107 -5.32 39.67 11.20
C LYS A 107 -4.40 40.81 11.66
N GLU A 108 -3.23 40.45 12.19
CA GLU A 108 -2.18 41.41 12.58
C GLU A 108 -1.38 41.96 11.39
N GLY A 109 -1.67 41.54 10.15
CA GLY A 109 -0.97 41.98 8.95
C GLY A 109 0.48 41.48 8.84
N LYS A 110 0.90 40.53 9.70
CA LYS A 110 2.26 39.98 9.73
C LYS A 110 2.55 39.03 8.57
N ILE A 111 1.52 38.57 7.87
CA ILE A 111 1.63 37.70 6.69
C ILE A 111 0.72 38.20 5.57
N SER A 112 1.15 38.02 4.33
CA SER A 112 0.35 38.39 3.16
C SER A 112 -0.79 37.40 2.92
N ASP A 113 -1.85 37.85 2.26
CA ASP A 113 -3.01 37.03 1.89
C ASP A 113 -2.62 35.78 1.09
N ARG A 114 -1.66 35.92 0.16
CA ARG A 114 -1.11 34.79 -0.60
C ARG A 114 -0.47 33.76 0.32
N ARG A 115 0.38 34.21 1.26
CA ARG A 115 1.09 33.35 2.21
C ARG A 115 0.11 32.68 3.18
N TYR A 116 -0.89 33.41 3.65
CA TYR A 116 -1.97 32.90 4.50
C TYR A 116 -2.75 31.77 3.81
N LYS A 117 -3.22 32.01 2.57
CA LYS A 117 -3.99 31.01 1.80
C LYS A 117 -3.17 29.76 1.49
N GLU A 118 -1.89 29.93 1.15
CA GLU A 118 -0.98 28.83 0.90
C GLU A 118 -0.80 27.94 2.14
N ILE A 119 -0.44 28.54 3.29
CA ILE A 119 -0.23 27.79 4.53
C ILE A 119 -1.55 27.18 5.04
N LYS A 120 -2.66 27.91 4.95
CA LYS A 120 -3.99 27.41 5.34
C LYS A 120 -4.40 26.19 4.51
N SER A 121 -4.21 26.25 3.20
CA SER A 121 -4.47 25.12 2.30
C SER A 121 -3.63 23.92 2.67
N GLN A 122 -2.32 24.12 2.91
CA GLN A 122 -1.41 23.05 3.32
C GLN A 122 -1.82 22.41 4.66
N LEU A 123 -2.20 23.21 5.66
CA LEU A 123 -2.68 22.72 6.96
C LEU A 123 -4.01 21.95 6.83
N LEU A 124 -4.94 22.44 6.02
CA LEU A 124 -6.22 21.78 5.77
C LEU A 124 -6.08 20.47 5.00
N GLN A 125 -5.11 20.35 4.10
CA GLN A 125 -4.81 19.09 3.40
C GLN A 125 -4.24 18.00 4.31
N LEU A 126 -3.82 18.33 5.54
CA LEU A 126 -3.32 17.38 6.53
C LEU A 126 -4.41 16.84 7.46
N LEU A 127 -5.56 17.51 7.58
CA LEU A 127 -6.70 17.09 8.42
C LEU A 127 -7.26 15.71 8.04
N PRO A 128 -7.70 15.46 6.79
CA PRO A 128 -8.27 14.16 6.42
C PRO A 128 -7.25 13.02 6.50
N LEU A 129 -5.94 13.35 6.42
CA LEU A 129 -4.86 12.36 6.57
C LEU A 129 -4.59 11.97 8.02
N LEU A 130 -4.96 12.82 8.99
CA LEU A 130 -4.85 12.50 10.41
C LEU A 130 -6.09 11.77 10.91
N GLU A 131 -7.27 12.15 10.42
CA GLU A 131 -8.54 11.47 10.69
C GLU A 131 -8.56 10.01 10.20
N ALA A 132 -7.83 9.68 9.12
CA ALA A 132 -7.70 8.31 8.62
C ALA A 132 -6.67 7.44 9.40
N SER A 133 -5.95 8.04 10.36
CA SER A 133 -4.88 7.39 11.13
C SER A 133 -5.18 7.26 12.63
N GLU A 134 -6.36 7.71 13.08
CA GLU A 134 -6.98 7.40 14.38
C GLU A 134 -7.96 6.23 14.23
#